data_AF-A0A1B6ITL6-F1
#
_entry.id   AF-A0A1B6ITL6-F1
#
_cell.length_a   1.000
_cell.length_b   1.000
_cell.length_c   1.000
_cell.angle_alpha   90.00
_cell.angle_beta   90.00
_cell.angle_gamma   90.00
#
_symmetry.space_group_name_H-M   'P 1'
#
loop_
_entity.id
_entity.type
_entity.pdbx_description
1 polymer ?
#
loop_
_entity_poly.entity_id
_entity_poly.type
_entity_poly.pdbx_seq_one_letter_code
_entity_poly.pdbx_strand_id
1 'polypeptide(L)'
;YPGLLGKFCCRMSGPSCCPSTLEMVEPQGGINQDGMLVELYSEIQNTQRFYELSCRAGVEGKPCRFLDRRLHNQSKCVQKYSYTYAIVRDDGTESSARSAPRPQQLFPSATGYKWRLDYIR
;
A
#
# COMPACT_ATOMS: atom_id res chain seq x y z
N TYR A 1 3.01 9.99 -9.05
CA TYR A 1 3.80 10.02 -7.82
C TYR A 1 3.67 8.67 -7.14
N PRO A 2 4.75 7.89 -6.99
CA PRO A 2 4.65 6.49 -6.58
C PRO A 2 4.45 6.43 -5.07
N GLY A 3 3.22 6.68 -4.64
CA GLY A 3 2.68 6.14 -3.39
C GLY A 3 2.23 4.72 -3.69
N LEU A 4 2.99 3.77 -3.16
CA LEU A 4 2.77 2.34 -3.23
C LEU A 4 2.06 1.92 -1.95
N LEU A 5 1.22 0.87 -1.99
CA LEU A 5 0.99 -0.19 -1.00
C LEU A 5 -0.43 -0.81 -1.09
N GLY A 6 -0.42 -2.15 -1.18
CA GLY A 6 -1.63 -2.97 -1.10
C GLY A 6 -2.58 -2.78 -2.27
N LYS A 7 -2.05 -2.54 -3.47
CA LYS A 7 -2.87 -2.55 -4.69
C LYS A 7 -3.52 -3.94 -4.83
N PHE A 8 -4.84 -4.02 -5.05
CA PHE A 8 -5.55 -5.22 -5.52
C PHE A 8 -6.68 -4.82 -6.50
N CYS A 9 -6.82 -5.55 -7.61
CA CYS A 9 -7.97 -5.37 -8.50
C CYS A 9 -9.20 -6.11 -7.93
N CYS A 10 -10.40 -5.49 -7.93
CA CYS A 10 -11.63 -6.10 -7.40
C CYS A 10 -11.81 -7.56 -7.86
N ARG A 11 -11.59 -8.50 -6.93
CA ARG A 11 -11.65 -9.94 -7.18
C ARG A 11 -13.00 -10.47 -6.72
N MET A 12 -13.96 -10.53 -7.62
CA MET A 12 -15.16 -11.37 -7.41
C MET A 12 -14.78 -12.79 -7.85
N SER A 13 -14.78 -13.72 -6.91
CA SER A 13 -14.32 -15.12 -7.00
C SER A 13 -14.70 -15.87 -8.28
N GLY A 14 -13.75 -16.61 -8.88
CA GLY A 14 -13.85 -17.32 -10.16
C GLY A 14 -12.60 -17.12 -11.04
N PRO A 15 -12.53 -17.65 -12.30
CA PRO A 15 -11.50 -17.20 -13.26
C PRO A 15 -11.48 -15.68 -13.27
N SER A 16 -10.30 -15.08 -13.05
CA SER A 16 -10.21 -13.71 -12.52
C SER A 16 -11.03 -12.70 -13.32
N CYS A 17 -12.16 -12.30 -12.75
CA CYS A 17 -13.05 -11.22 -13.20
C CYS A 17 -12.28 -9.99 -13.70
N CYS A 18 -11.32 -9.53 -12.90
CA CYS A 18 -10.41 -8.44 -13.22
C CYS A 18 -8.97 -8.97 -13.14
N PRO A 19 -8.28 -9.20 -14.28
CA PRO A 19 -6.92 -9.70 -14.24
C PRO A 19 -5.98 -8.67 -13.62
N SER A 20 -5.04 -9.16 -12.83
CA SER A 20 -4.10 -8.36 -12.05
C SER A 20 -2.67 -8.86 -12.23
N THR A 21 -1.69 -8.00 -11.98
CA THR A 21 -0.26 -8.29 -12.04
C THR A 21 0.34 -8.16 -10.65
N LEU A 22 1.18 -9.11 -10.23
CA LEU A 22 1.95 -9.03 -8.99
C LEU A 22 3.34 -8.46 -9.31
N GLU A 23 3.72 -7.36 -8.66
CA GLU A 23 4.99 -6.66 -8.90
C GLU A 23 5.73 -6.45 -7.58
N MET A 24 7.06 -6.57 -7.60
CA MET A 24 7.92 -6.20 -6.47
C MET A 24 8.36 -4.75 -6.65
N VAL A 25 8.21 -3.95 -5.60
CA VAL A 25 8.44 -2.51 -5.62
C VAL A 25 9.29 -2.06 -4.43
N GLU A 26 10.07 -1.00 -4.62
CA GLU A 26 10.94 -0.40 -3.61
C GLU A 26 10.58 1.09 -3.41
N PRO A 27 9.48 1.40 -2.72
CA PRO A 27 9.09 2.77 -2.43
C PRO A 27 10.08 3.44 -1.48
N GLN A 28 10.32 4.74 -1.71
CA GLN A 28 11.04 5.60 -0.76
C GLN A 28 10.10 6.29 0.25
N GLY A 29 8.79 6.29 -0.01
CA GLY A 29 7.78 6.94 0.81
C GLY A 29 6.41 6.27 0.68
N GLY A 30 5.50 6.59 1.59
CA GLY A 30 4.13 6.10 1.60
C GLY A 30 3.17 7.06 2.29
N ILE A 31 1.87 6.81 2.22
CA ILE A 31 0.86 7.60 2.92
C ILE A 31 0.37 6.82 4.14
N ASN A 32 0.47 7.42 5.33
CA ASN A 32 0.02 6.75 6.55
C ASN A 32 -1.53 6.82 6.71
N GLN A 33 -2.05 6.25 7.81
CA GLN A 33 -3.49 6.27 8.09
C GLN A 33 -4.07 7.69 8.34
N ASP A 34 -3.21 8.63 8.73
CA ASP A 34 -3.57 10.03 8.93
C ASP A 34 -3.50 10.84 7.63
N GLY A 35 -3.13 10.22 6.50
CA GLY A 35 -2.98 10.89 5.22
C GLY A 35 -1.66 11.65 5.08
N MET A 36 -0.72 11.48 6.01
CA MET A 36 0.58 12.13 5.98
C MET A 36 1.57 11.35 5.12
N LEU A 37 2.40 12.08 4.37
CA LEU A 37 3.53 11.50 3.65
C LEU A 37 4.62 11.13 4.64
N VAL A 38 5.04 9.87 4.64
CA VAL A 38 6.10 9.35 5.48
C VAL A 38 7.23 8.77 4.63
N GLU A 39 8.46 8.95 5.09
CA GLU A 39 9.66 8.40 4.45
C GLU A 39 9.88 6.97 4.93
N LEU A 40 10.14 6.04 4.00
CA LEU A 40 10.42 4.65 4.32
C LEU A 40 11.90 4.46 4.58
N TYR A 41 12.22 3.57 5.53
CA TYR A 41 13.59 3.16 5.77
C TYR A 41 14.24 2.64 4.48
N SER A 42 15.39 3.23 4.15
CA SER A 42 16.25 2.86 3.04
C SER A 42 17.70 3.20 3.40
N GLU A 43 18.57 2.19 3.36
CA GLU A 43 20.02 2.33 3.45
C GLU A 43 20.69 1.64 2.24
N ILE A 44 21.97 1.92 2.00
CA ILE A 44 22.74 1.46 0.81
C ILE A 44 22.61 -0.05 0.57
N GLN A 45 22.51 -0.85 1.64
CA GLN A 45 22.40 -2.32 1.55
C GLN A 45 21.01 -2.87 1.92
N ASN A 46 20.12 -2.04 2.48
CA ASN A 46 18.83 -2.49 3.04
C ASN A 46 17.70 -1.57 2.56
N THR A 47 16.94 -2.03 1.57
CA THR A 47 15.73 -1.37 1.06
C THR A 47 14.49 -2.17 1.44
N GLN A 48 13.41 -1.47 1.79
CA GLN A 48 12.12 -2.12 2.01
C GLN A 48 11.46 -2.44 0.67
N ARG A 49 11.12 -3.71 0.48
CA ARG A 49 10.44 -4.22 -0.72
C ARG A 49 9.03 -4.65 -0.36
N PHE A 50 8.10 -4.34 -1.25
CA PHE A 50 6.71 -4.77 -1.13
C PHE A 50 6.28 -5.50 -2.38
N TYR A 51 5.35 -6.45 -2.23
CA TYR A 51 4.68 -7.08 -3.35
C TYR A 51 3.30 -6.45 -3.52
N GLU A 52 3.02 -5.90 -4.70
CA GLU A 52 1.78 -5.20 -5.02
C GLU A 52 0.98 -5.94 -6.09
N LEU A 53 -0.35 -5.96 -5.96
CA LEU A 53 -1.24 -6.52 -6.96
C LEU A 53 -1.98 -5.42 -7.76
N SER A 54 -1.41 -4.96 -8.85
CA SER A 54 -2.05 -3.94 -9.70
C SER A 54 -3.11 -4.54 -10.63
N CYS A 55 -4.15 -3.79 -10.99
CA CYS A 55 -4.97 -4.15 -12.15
C CYS A 55 -4.07 -4.21 -13.39
N ARG A 56 -4.18 -5.26 -14.21
CA ARG A 56 -3.38 -5.36 -15.44
C ARG A 56 -3.67 -4.15 -16.33
N ALA A 57 -2.65 -3.67 -17.04
CA ALA A 57 -2.79 -2.54 -17.96
C ALA A 57 -4.00 -2.70 -18.89
N GLY A 58 -4.84 -1.65 -18.95
CA GLY A 58 -6.05 -1.64 -19.76
C GLY A 58 -7.21 -2.46 -19.20
N VAL A 59 -7.19 -2.88 -17.93
CA VAL A 59 -8.33 -3.53 -17.23
C VAL A 59 -9.12 -2.52 -16.40
N GLU A 60 -8.45 -1.52 -15.84
CA GLU A 60 -9.11 -0.52 -14.99
C GLU A 60 -10.24 0.20 -15.73
N GLY A 61 -11.37 0.38 -15.04
CA GLY A 61 -12.59 0.97 -15.58
C GLY A 61 -13.42 0.06 -16.49
N LYS A 62 -12.89 -1.10 -16.92
CA LYS A 62 -13.63 -2.06 -17.76
C LYS A 62 -14.60 -2.90 -16.93
N PRO A 63 -15.70 -3.39 -17.53
CA PRO A 63 -16.57 -4.35 -16.87
C PRO A 63 -15.81 -5.63 -16.54
N CYS A 64 -16.23 -6.27 -15.46
CA CYS A 64 -15.70 -7.54 -15.02
C CYS A 64 -15.93 -8.61 -16.09
N ARG A 65 -14.89 -9.42 -16.37
CA ARG A 65 -15.01 -10.57 -17.27
C ARG A 65 -15.90 -11.63 -16.64
N PHE A 66 -16.59 -12.39 -17.49
CA PHE A 66 -17.44 -13.51 -17.09
C PHE A 66 -18.69 -13.14 -16.27
N LEU A 67 -19.03 -11.86 -16.16
CA LEU A 67 -20.38 -11.43 -15.74
C LEU A 67 -21.37 -11.50 -16.89
N ASP A 68 -22.65 -11.62 -16.54
CA ASP A 68 -23.75 -11.46 -17.50
C ASP A 68 -23.67 -10.06 -18.14
N ARG A 69 -23.90 -9.98 -19.47
CA ARG A 69 -23.93 -8.73 -20.24
C ARG A 69 -24.87 -7.69 -19.63
N ARG A 70 -25.97 -8.11 -19.00
CA ARG A 70 -26.95 -7.22 -18.34
C ARG A 70 -26.34 -6.48 -17.14
N LEU A 71 -25.31 -7.06 -16.52
CA LEU A 71 -24.62 -6.52 -15.35
C LEU A 71 -23.33 -5.78 -15.70
N HIS A 72 -22.91 -5.76 -16.97
CA HIS A 72 -21.69 -5.05 -17.39
C HIS A 72 -21.72 -3.57 -16.99
N ASN A 73 -22.87 -2.90 -17.15
CA ASN A 73 -23.03 -1.48 -16.78
C ASN A 73 -22.96 -1.24 -15.27
N GLN A 74 -23.09 -2.29 -14.46
CA GLN A 74 -23.06 -2.24 -13.00
C GLN A 74 -21.72 -2.76 -12.42
N SER A 75 -20.81 -3.22 -13.28
CA SER A 75 -19.51 -3.77 -12.88
C SER A 75 -18.39 -2.93 -13.45
N LYS A 76 -17.38 -2.61 -12.63
CA LYS A 76 -16.13 -1.99 -13.07
C LYS A 76 -14.96 -2.56 -12.28
N CYS A 77 -13.89 -2.88 -12.98
CA CYS A 77 -12.61 -3.19 -12.38
C CYS A 77 -11.98 -1.91 -11.84
N VAL A 78 -11.71 -1.89 -10.55
CA VAL A 78 -11.12 -0.74 -9.85
C VAL A 78 -9.91 -1.19 -9.04
N GLN A 79 -8.91 -0.32 -8.98
CA GLN A 79 -7.75 -0.48 -8.14
C GLN A 79 -8.13 -0.19 -6.68
N LYS A 80 -8.00 -1.18 -5.82
CA LYS A 80 -8.10 -1.02 -4.35
C LYS A 80 -6.72 -0.95 -3.75
N TYR A 81 -6.62 -0.35 -2.57
CA TYR A 81 -5.40 -0.21 -1.78
C TYR A 81 -5.62 -0.79 -0.39
N SER A 82 -4.58 -1.34 0.23
CA SER A 82 -4.63 -1.84 1.60
C SER A 82 -3.44 -1.33 2.38
N TYR A 83 -3.68 -0.96 3.62
CA TYR A 83 -2.60 -0.62 4.54
C TYR A 83 -1.76 -1.87 4.86
N THR A 84 -0.45 -1.70 4.86
CA THR A 84 0.49 -2.69 5.38
C THR A 84 1.52 -2.00 6.27
N TYR A 85 2.16 -2.79 7.13
CA TYR A 85 3.21 -2.29 7.99
C TYR A 85 4.50 -1.99 7.21
N ALA A 86 5.19 -0.94 7.63
CA ALA A 86 6.55 -0.64 7.22
C ALA A 86 7.31 0.13 8.30
N ILE A 87 8.62 0.19 8.14
CA ILE A 87 9.52 1.00 8.94
C ILE A 87 9.58 2.39 8.32
N VAL A 88 9.17 3.40 9.07
CA VAL A 88 9.09 4.80 8.62
C VAL A 88 9.97 5.68 9.47
N ARG A 89 10.44 6.80 8.90
CA ARG A 89 11.17 7.82 9.65
C ARG A 89 10.25 8.43 10.70
N ASP A 90 10.75 8.54 11.91
CA ASP A 90 10.12 9.27 13.01
C ASP A 90 10.67 10.70 13.01
N ASP A 91 9.83 11.66 12.67
CA ASP A 91 10.16 13.09 12.65
C ASP A 91 9.98 13.75 14.02
N GLY A 92 9.61 12.98 15.06
CA GLY A 92 9.36 13.49 16.40
C GLY A 92 8.14 14.42 16.47
N THR A 93 7.35 14.51 15.40
CA THR A 93 6.04 15.14 15.49
C THR A 93 5.13 14.16 16.18
N GLU A 94 4.85 14.42 17.46
CA GLU A 94 3.77 13.74 18.16
C GLU A 94 2.45 14.13 17.48
N SER A 95 2.09 13.40 16.43
CA SER A 95 0.73 13.38 15.90
C SER A 95 -0.18 12.83 17.00
N SER A 96 -0.63 13.77 17.82
CA SER A 96 -1.52 13.56 18.94
C SER A 96 -2.77 12.78 18.52
N ALA A 97 -3.24 11.93 19.45
CA ALA A 97 -4.59 11.42 19.56
C ALA A 97 -5.00 10.21 18.68
N ARG A 98 -4.44 9.04 19.02
CA ARG A 98 -5.30 7.86 19.28
C ARG A 98 -4.64 6.95 20.31
N SER A 99 -5.17 7.02 21.52
CA SER A 99 -4.87 6.21 22.70
C SER A 99 -5.06 4.72 22.42
N ALA A 100 -4.01 4.08 21.92
CA ALA A 100 -3.78 2.66 22.05
C ALA A 100 -2.31 2.45 22.42
N PRO A 101 -1.97 1.47 23.27
CA PRO A 101 -0.58 1.10 23.50
C PRO A 101 -0.06 0.42 22.22
N ARG A 102 0.35 1.20 21.21
CA ARG A 102 1.22 0.67 20.16
C ARG A 102 2.53 0.33 20.87
N PRO A 103 3.04 -0.91 20.76
CA PRO A 103 4.42 -1.19 21.12
C PRO A 103 5.27 -0.28 20.25
N GLN A 104 5.78 0.81 20.83
CA GLN A 104 6.72 1.69 20.15
C GLN A 104 8.03 0.92 20.04
N GLN A 105 8.12 0.03 19.05
CA GLN A 105 9.39 -0.55 18.65
C GLN A 105 10.16 0.55 17.91
N LEU A 106 10.79 1.43 18.68
CA LEU A 106 11.79 2.35 18.15
C LEU A 106 13.03 1.53 17.82
N PHE A 107 13.44 1.56 16.56
CA PHE A 107 14.69 0.95 16.15
C PHE A 107 15.81 1.99 16.29
N PRO A 108 16.85 1.73 17.11
CA PRO A 108 18.00 2.62 17.16
C PRO A 108 18.74 2.59 15.82
N SER A 109 19.03 3.75 15.25
CA SER A 109 19.88 3.88 14.05
C SER A 109 21.19 4.59 14.39
N ALA A 110 22.27 4.13 13.76
CA ALA A 110 23.60 4.73 13.85
C ALA A 110 23.66 6.15 13.24
N THR A 111 22.65 6.55 12.47
CA THR A 111 22.60 7.81 11.70
C THR A 111 21.92 8.97 12.45
N GLY A 112 21.46 8.76 13.69
CA GLY A 112 20.77 9.78 14.49
C GLY A 112 19.27 9.95 14.16
N TYR A 113 18.77 9.31 13.10
CA TYR A 113 17.34 9.24 12.80
C TYR A 113 16.65 8.17 13.66
N LYS A 114 15.45 8.48 14.17
CA LYS A 114 14.58 7.50 14.83
C LYS A 114 13.69 6.84 13.78
N TRP A 115 13.48 5.53 13.92
CA TRP A 115 12.61 4.75 13.03
C TRP A 115 11.52 4.07 13.85
N ARG A 116 10.31 4.00 13.28
CA ARG A 116 9.15 3.38 13.92
C ARG A 116 8.34 2.54 12.93
N LEU A 117 7.55 1.60 13.42
CA LEU A 117 6.55 0.92 12.60
C LEU A 117 5.32 1.81 12.40
N ASP A 118 4.82 1.87 11.17
CA ASP A 118 3.52 2.46 10.85
C ASP A 118 2.82 1.68 9.75
N TYR A 119 1.52 1.94 9.62
CA TYR A 119 0.73 1.49 8.49
C TYR A 119 0.82 2.49 7.35
N ILE A 120 1.14 2.01 6.17
CA ILE A 120 1.26 2.80 4.95
C ILE A 120 0.46 2.18 3.81
N ARG A 121 -0.04 3.05 2.91
CA ARG A 121 -0.75 2.71 1.68
C ARG A 121 -0.19 3.49 0.47
#